data_AF-A0A935EYV2-F1
#
_entry.id   AF-A0A935EYV2-F1
#
_cell.length_a   1.000
_cell.length_b   1.000
_cell.length_c   1.000
_cell.angle_alpha   90.00
_cell.angle_beta   90.00
_cell.angle_gamma   90.00
#
_symmetry.space_group_name_H-M   'P 1'
#
loop_
_entity.id
_entity.type
_entity.pdbx_description
1 polymer ?
#
loop_
_entity_poly.entity_id
_entity_poly.type
_entity_poly.pdbx_seq_one_letter_code
_entity_poly.pdbx_strand_id
1 'polypeptide(L)'
;MKIIRRCSITCLLLLVCLTAFPGQRSTANIPSKRYNIISIVTDDQASWTVGAYGNRESITPNMDRLHHAADQLDELYDLKNDPGETRNFYNNQQYQEVRNGLQKRLTAWQRSINDQLLRESRINFR
;
A
#
# COMPACT_ATOMS: atom_id res chain seq x y z
N MET A 1 -55.06 15.77 59.14
CA MET A 1 -54.71 14.98 57.92
C MET A 1 -54.42 15.91 56.75
N LYS A 2 -53.15 16.17 56.42
CA LYS A 2 -52.72 16.69 55.11
C LYS A 2 -51.39 16.01 54.76
N ILE A 3 -51.46 15.06 53.83
CA ILE A 3 -50.33 14.27 53.33
C ILE A 3 -49.76 15.02 52.12
N ILE A 4 -48.56 15.58 52.25
CA ILE A 4 -47.78 16.13 51.13
C ILE A 4 -46.70 15.08 50.81
N ARG A 5 -46.90 14.31 49.73
CA ARG A 5 -45.91 13.35 49.21
C ARG A 5 -45.04 14.05 48.17
N ARG A 6 -43.73 14.13 48.47
CA ARG A 6 -42.65 14.43 47.52
C ARG A 6 -42.66 13.34 46.43
N CYS A 7 -42.95 13.70 45.19
CA CYS A 7 -42.92 12.76 44.06
C CYS A 7 -42.27 13.43 42.84
N SER A 8 -41.22 12.77 42.36
CA SER A 8 -40.75 12.76 40.97
C SER A 8 -40.17 14.03 40.33
N ILE A 9 -39.03 14.51 40.84
CA ILE A 9 -38.01 15.18 40.01
C ILE A 9 -37.13 14.13 39.27
N THR A 10 -37.29 12.84 39.59
CA THR A 10 -36.54 11.72 39.02
C THR A 10 -36.89 11.39 37.56
N CYS A 11 -37.92 12.01 36.97
CA CYS A 11 -38.37 11.67 35.61
C CYS A 11 -37.75 12.55 34.50
N LEU A 12 -37.13 13.69 34.82
CA LEU A 12 -36.61 14.61 33.79
C LEU A 12 -35.14 14.35 33.38
N LEU A 13 -34.41 13.54 34.13
CA LEU A 13 -33.00 13.21 33.82
C LEU A 13 -32.82 12.05 32.83
N LEU A 14 -33.90 11.34 32.48
CA LEU A 14 -33.84 10.18 31.58
C LEU A 14 -34.03 10.54 30.09
N LEU A 15 -34.46 11.77 29.78
CA LEU A 15 -34.71 12.25 28.42
C LEU A 15 -33.48 12.88 27.74
N VAL A 16 -32.42 13.21 28.49
CA VAL A 16 -31.18 13.80 27.95
C VAL A 16 -30.21 12.74 27.41
N CYS A 17 -30.34 11.47 27.82
CA CYS A 17 -29.42 10.40 27.42
C CYS A 17 -29.65 9.83 25.99
N LEU A 18 -30.71 10.23 25.29
CA LEU A 18 -31.01 9.70 23.94
C LEU A 18 -30.36 10.50 22.77
N THR A 19 -29.68 11.61 23.04
CA THR A 19 -29.03 12.41 21.97
C THR A 19 -27.53 12.14 21.80
N ALA A 20 -26.96 11.24 22.59
CA ALA A 20 -25.57 10.82 22.48
C ALA A 20 -25.47 9.39 21.95
N PHE A 21 -26.01 9.14 20.75
CA PHE A 21 -25.51 8.03 19.93
C PHE A 21 -24.27 8.56 19.20
N PRO A 22 -23.03 8.23 19.64
CA PRO A 22 -21.89 8.36 18.75
C PRO A 22 -22.18 7.49 17.54
N GLY A 23 -22.34 8.14 16.39
CA GLY A 23 -22.70 7.48 15.13
C GLY A 23 -21.85 6.24 14.91
N GLN A 24 -22.52 5.11 14.67
CA GLN A 24 -21.88 3.91 14.16
C GLN A 24 -21.25 4.26 12.81
N ARG A 25 -19.94 4.53 12.82
CA ARG A 25 -19.15 4.53 11.58
C ARG A 25 -19.26 3.12 11.01
N SER A 26 -20.05 2.96 9.96
CA SER A 26 -19.95 1.81 9.07
C SER A 26 -18.50 1.73 8.60
N THR A 27 -17.75 0.78 9.11
CA THR A 27 -16.50 0.36 8.49
C THR A 27 -16.89 -0.25 7.15
N ALA A 28 -16.82 0.54 6.08
CA ALA A 28 -16.92 0.00 4.74
C ALA A 28 -15.96 -1.19 4.64
N ASN A 29 -16.51 -2.37 4.35
CA ASN A 29 -15.71 -3.58 4.13
C ASN A 29 -14.97 -3.37 2.80
N ILE A 30 -13.83 -2.68 2.86
CA ILE A 30 -12.96 -2.50 1.71
C ILE A 30 -12.48 -3.91 1.35
N PRO A 31 -12.83 -4.44 0.16
CA PRO A 31 -12.37 -5.76 -0.24
C PRO A 31 -10.85 -5.73 -0.18
N SER A 32 -10.30 -6.53 0.76
CA SER A 32 -8.87 -6.63 1.02
C SER A 32 -8.20 -7.25 -0.21
N LYS A 33 -7.89 -6.39 -1.20
CA LYS A 33 -7.12 -6.77 -2.39
C LYS A 33 -5.72 -7.13 -1.90
N ARG A 34 -5.46 -8.43 -1.80
CA ARG A 34 -4.15 -8.95 -1.41
C ARG A 34 -3.18 -8.67 -2.54
N TYR A 35 -2.24 -7.78 -2.30
CA TYR A 35 -1.14 -7.54 -3.25
C TYR A 35 -0.03 -8.58 -3.12
N ASN A 36 0.74 -8.76 -4.19
CA ASN A 36 1.89 -9.65 -4.23
C ASN A 36 3.16 -8.80 -4.26
N ILE A 37 4.19 -9.25 -3.54
CA ILE A 37 5.54 -8.69 -3.60
C ILE A 37 6.37 -9.74 -4.33
N ILE A 38 7.08 -9.34 -5.39
CA ILE A 38 7.98 -10.20 -6.14
C ILE A 38 9.36 -9.56 -6.06
N SER A 39 10.32 -10.30 -5.49
CA SER A 39 11.74 -9.94 -5.50
C SER A 39 12.45 -10.88 -6.48
N ILE A 40 13.18 -10.32 -7.44
CA ILE A 40 13.92 -11.06 -8.46
C ILE A 40 15.41 -10.82 -8.19
N VAL A 41 16.13 -11.89 -7.90
CA VAL A 41 17.58 -11.88 -7.67
C VAL A 41 18.19 -12.87 -8.65
N THR A 42 19.27 -12.44 -9.29
CA THR A 42 19.98 -13.22 -10.30
C THR A 42 21.42 -13.42 -9.83
N ASP A 43 21.86 -14.68 -9.80
CA ASP A 43 23.22 -15.04 -9.42
C ASP A 43 24.16 -14.84 -10.61
N ASP A 44 25.34 -14.23 -10.37
CA ASP A 44 26.37 -13.90 -11.37
C ASP A 44 25.92 -13.11 -12.62
N GLN A 45 24.69 -12.58 -12.64
CA GLN A 45 24.23 -11.76 -13.75
C GLN A 45 24.80 -10.35 -13.65
N ALA A 46 25.70 -10.01 -14.56
CA ALA A 46 26.30 -8.69 -14.62
C ALA A 46 25.55 -7.74 -15.56
N SER A 47 25.68 -6.43 -15.33
CA SER A 47 24.98 -5.39 -16.11
C SER A 47 25.20 -5.54 -17.61
N TRP A 48 26.43 -5.83 -18.05
CA TRP A 48 26.75 -6.00 -19.47
C TRP A 48 26.07 -7.20 -20.13
N THR A 49 25.37 -8.07 -19.40
CA THR A 49 24.63 -9.21 -19.96
C THR A 49 23.20 -8.87 -20.37
N VAL A 50 22.71 -7.67 -20.04
CA VAL A 50 21.34 -7.22 -20.30
C VAL A 50 21.34 -6.23 -21.47
N GLY A 51 20.39 -6.41 -22.39
CA GLY A 51 20.23 -5.59 -23.60
C GLY A 51 20.07 -4.11 -23.31
N ALA A 52 19.31 -3.75 -22.27
CA ALA A 52 19.10 -2.37 -21.86
C ALA A 52 20.37 -1.64 -21.40
N TYR A 53 21.41 -2.37 -20.97
CA TYR A 53 22.72 -1.78 -20.67
C TYR A 53 23.67 -1.76 -21.88
N GLY A 54 23.15 -2.00 -23.09
CA GLY A 54 23.89 -1.87 -24.36
C GLY A 54 24.40 -3.17 -24.96
N ASN A 55 24.05 -4.33 -24.40
CA ASN A 55 24.40 -5.62 -24.97
C ASN A 55 23.58 -5.89 -26.26
N ARG A 56 24.24 -6.25 -27.36
CA ARG A 56 23.60 -6.56 -28.65
C ARG A 56 23.45 -8.06 -28.95
N GLU A 57 24.11 -8.89 -28.15
CA GLU A 57 24.11 -10.35 -28.30
C GLU A 57 23.06 -11.00 -27.38
N SER A 58 22.94 -10.50 -26.15
CA SER A 58 21.91 -10.95 -25.20
C SER A 58 20.57 -10.30 -25.49
N ILE A 59 19.57 -11.10 -25.84
CA ILE A 59 18.18 -10.66 -26.06
C ILE A 59 17.40 -10.81 -24.75
N THR A 60 17.22 -9.72 -24.01
CA THR A 60 16.56 -9.71 -22.69
C THR A 60 15.30 -8.83 -22.63
N PRO A 61 14.31 -9.03 -23.52
CA PRO A 61 13.22 -8.08 -23.74
C PRO A 61 12.39 -7.77 -22.48
N ASN A 62 12.21 -8.76 -21.60
CA ASN A 62 11.46 -8.56 -20.34
C ASN A 62 12.26 -7.74 -19.32
N MET A 63 13.56 -7.99 -19.22
CA MET A 63 14.43 -7.21 -18.33
C MET A 63 14.64 -5.80 -18.86
N ASP A 64 14.75 -5.66 -20.18
CA ASP A 64 14.91 -4.37 -20.84
C ASP A 64 13.65 -3.52 -20.64
N ARG A 65 12.47 -4.13 -20.74
CA ARG A 65 11.20 -3.50 -20.40
C ARG A 65 11.16 -3.01 -18.96
N LEU A 66 11.57 -3.86 -18.00
CA LEU A 66 11.66 -3.47 -16.58
C LEU A 66 12.69 -2.34 -16.37
N HIS A 67 13.84 -2.38 -17.03
CA HIS A 67 14.86 -1.34 -16.92
C HIS A 67 14.35 0.02 -17.44
N HIS A 68 13.71 0.04 -18.61
CA HIS A 68 13.20 1.28 -19.19
C HIS A 68 11.97 1.82 -18.49
N ALA A 69 11.16 0.95 -17.88
CA ALA A 69 10.06 1.40 -17.04
C ALA A 69 10.56 1.89 -15.65
N ALA A 70 11.75 1.46 -15.21
CA ALA A 70 12.42 1.90 -13.98
C ALA A 70 13.08 3.31 -14.02
N ASP A 71 13.11 4.00 -15.17
CA ASP A 71 13.40 5.47 -15.20
C ASP A 71 12.36 6.25 -14.36
N GLN A 72 11.21 5.64 -14.11
CA GLN A 72 10.40 5.87 -12.92
C GLN A 72 10.68 4.72 -11.95
N LEU A 73 11.41 4.98 -10.86
CA LEU A 73 11.99 3.99 -9.93
C LEU A 73 11.04 2.90 -9.41
N ASP A 74 9.73 3.05 -9.61
CA ASP A 74 8.72 2.12 -9.17
C ASP A 74 7.62 1.95 -10.23
N GLU A 75 7.16 0.71 -10.39
CA GLU A 75 6.10 0.33 -11.30
C GLU A 75 4.91 -0.26 -10.56
N LEU A 76 3.70 -0.04 -11.08
CA LEU A 76 2.48 -0.64 -10.55
C LEU A 76 1.57 -1.10 -11.67
N TYR A 77 1.37 -2.40 -11.81
CA TYR A 77 0.48 -2.99 -12.80
C TYR A 77 -0.80 -3.55 -12.17
N ASP A 78 -1.92 -3.42 -12.87
CA ASP A 78 -3.18 -4.05 -12.50
C ASP A 78 -3.41 -5.28 -13.35
N LEU A 79 -2.85 -6.42 -12.94
CA LEU A 79 -2.90 -7.68 -13.68
C LEU A 79 -4.31 -8.17 -14.03
N LYS A 80 -5.36 -7.70 -13.33
CA LYS A 80 -6.74 -8.03 -13.67
C LYS A 80 -7.23 -7.33 -14.94
N ASN A 81 -6.83 -6.07 -15.12
CA ASN A 81 -7.30 -5.20 -16.20
C ASN A 81 -6.23 -5.02 -17.30
N ASP A 82 -4.97 -5.30 -16.98
CA ASP A 82 -3.82 -5.25 -17.87
C ASP A 82 -2.91 -6.48 -17.63
N PRO A 83 -3.33 -7.69 -18.04
CA PRO A 83 -2.51 -8.90 -17.90
C PRO A 83 -1.19 -8.84 -18.69
N GLY A 84 -1.10 -7.96 -19.68
CA GLY A 84 0.10 -7.76 -20.50
C GLY A 84 1.09 -6.77 -19.92
N GLU A 85 0.79 -6.13 -18.78
CA GLU A 85 1.66 -5.15 -18.11
C GLU A 85 2.07 -4.02 -19.04
N THR A 86 1.14 -3.58 -19.88
CA THR A 86 1.36 -2.55 -20.90
C THR A 86 1.30 -1.14 -20.33
N ARG A 87 0.71 -0.95 -19.15
CA ARG A 87 0.46 0.36 -18.55
C ARG A 87 0.91 0.45 -17.10
N ASN A 88 1.91 1.30 -16.85
CA ASN A 88 2.34 1.63 -15.49
C ASN A 88 1.35 2.60 -14.80
N PHE A 89 0.74 2.17 -13.70
CA PHE A 89 -0.17 2.95 -12.86
C PHE A 89 0.50 3.59 -11.64
N TYR A 90 1.83 3.54 -11.52
CA TYR A 90 2.53 3.97 -10.31
C TYR A 90 2.16 5.40 -9.89
N ASN A 91 2.10 6.34 -10.84
CA ASN A 91 1.77 7.74 -10.60
C ASN A 91 0.26 8.05 -10.58
N ASN A 92 -0.61 7.05 -10.77
CA ASN A 92 -2.05 7.24 -10.83
C ASN A 92 -2.65 7.47 -9.43
N GLN A 93 -3.39 8.57 -9.25
CA GLN A 93 -4.00 8.93 -7.97
C GLN A 93 -4.99 7.88 -7.44
N GLN A 94 -5.73 7.21 -8.33
CA GLN A 94 -6.67 6.16 -7.98
C GLN A 94 -5.99 4.95 -7.30
N TYR A 95 -4.69 4.75 -7.57
CA TYR A 95 -3.92 3.63 -7.06
C TYR A 95 -2.97 4.03 -5.91
N GLN A 96 -3.09 5.24 -5.36
CA GLN A 96 -2.21 5.70 -4.28
C GLN A 96 -2.31 4.86 -3.01
N GLU A 97 -3.52 4.52 -2.56
CA GLU A 97 -3.71 3.69 -1.37
C GLU A 97 -3.15 2.28 -1.58
N VAL A 98 -3.33 1.74 -2.78
CA VAL A 98 -2.79 0.45 -3.22
C VAL A 98 -1.27 0.43 -3.12
N ARG A 99 -0.63 1.42 -3.75
CA ARG A 99 0.83 1.63 -3.75
C ARG A 99 1.36 1.76 -2.33
N ASN A 100 0.75 2.59 -1.50
CA ASN A 100 1.19 2.81 -0.12
C ASN A 100 1.09 1.53 0.73
N GLY A 101 0.03 0.76 0.54
CA GLY A 101 -0.15 -0.54 1.22
C GLY A 101 0.90 -1.56 0.79
N LEU A 102 1.24 -1.59 -0.50
CA LEU A 102 2.31 -2.40 -1.06
C LEU A 102 3.68 -2.02 -0.52
N GLN A 103 4.03 -0.74 -0.56
CA GLN A 103 5.30 -0.20 -0.06
C GLN A 103 5.48 -0.56 1.42
N LYS A 104 4.44 -0.38 2.24
CA LYS A 104 4.49 -0.71 3.66
C LYS A 104 4.80 -2.18 3.91
N ARG A 105 4.23 -3.08 3.11
CA ARG A 105 4.47 -4.52 3.22
C ARG A 105 5.87 -4.90 2.75
N LEU A 106 6.34 -4.30 1.66
CA LEU A 106 7.70 -4.49 1.15
C LEU A 106 8.72 -4.07 2.21
N THR A 107 8.59 -2.85 2.75
CA THR A 107 9.46 -2.36 3.82
C THR A 107 9.38 -3.23 5.08
N ALA A 108 8.20 -3.72 5.47
CA ALA A 108 8.06 -4.62 6.61
C ALA A 108 8.81 -5.95 6.39
N TRP A 109 8.72 -6.51 5.18
CA TRP A 109 9.42 -7.74 4.83
C TRP A 109 10.94 -7.53 4.78
N GLN A 110 11.43 -6.48 4.12
CA GLN A 110 12.86 -6.13 4.08
C GLN A 110 13.43 -5.96 5.49
N ARG A 111 12.68 -5.31 6.41
CA ARG A 111 13.08 -5.23 7.82
C ARG A 111 13.12 -6.59 8.51
N SER A 112 12.17 -7.49 8.19
CA SER A 112 12.09 -8.81 8.81
C SER A 112 13.29 -9.71 8.48
N ILE A 113 13.87 -9.55 7.29
CA ILE A 113 15.05 -10.31 6.86
C ILE A 113 16.36 -9.57 7.15
N ASN A 114 16.31 -8.45 7.87
CA ASN A 114 17.45 -7.58 8.18
C ASN A 114 18.23 -7.16 6.93
N ASP A 115 17.50 -6.75 5.88
CA ASP A 115 18.08 -6.28 4.62
C ASP A 115 18.97 -5.06 4.86
N GLN A 116 20.25 -5.18 4.50
CA GLN A 116 21.26 -4.13 4.69
C GLN A 116 20.97 -2.89 3.86
N LEU A 117 20.30 -3.02 2.71
CA LEU A 117 20.01 -1.91 1.80
C LEU A 117 19.07 -0.87 2.44
N LEU A 118 18.21 -1.28 3.38
CA LEU A 118 17.38 -0.35 4.14
C LEU A 118 18.19 0.56 5.09
N ARG A 119 19.37 0.13 5.54
CA ARG A 119 20.24 0.93 6.41
C ARG A 119 21.01 1.99 5.64
N GLU A 120 21.34 1.71 4.38
CA GLU A 120 22.21 2.54 3.55
C GLU A 120 21.45 3.65 2.80
N SER A 121 20.14 3.50 2.56
CA SER A 121 19.29 4.53 1.93
C SER A 121 19.18 5.87 2.70
N ARG A 122 19.77 5.98 3.91
CA ARG A 122 19.95 7.25 4.64
C ARG A 122 21.17 8.05 4.15
N ILE A 123 22.05 7.46 3.34
CA ILE A 123 23.19 8.15 2.73
C ILE A 123 22.73 8.67 1.37
N ASN A 124 22.42 9.97 1.35
CA ASN A 124 22.12 10.82 0.19
C ASN A 124 22.49 10.23 -1.18
N PHE A 125 21.49 9.75 -1.92
CA PHE A 125 21.59 9.71 -3.38
C PHE A 125 21.39 11.16 -3.87
N ARG A 126 22.52 11.78 -4.23
CA ARG A 126 22.60 13.09 -4.88
C ARG A 126 22.58 12.91 -6.39
#